data_AF-A0A511MJH9-F1
#
_entry.id   AF-A0A511MJH9-F1
#
_cell.length_a   1.000
_cell.length_b   1.000
_cell.length_c   1.000
_cell.angle_alpha   90.00
_cell.angle_beta   90.00
_cell.angle_gamma   90.00
#
_symmetry.space_group_name_H-M   'P 1'
#
loop_
_entity.id
_entity.type
_entity.pdbx_description
1 polymer ?
#
loop_
_entity_poly.entity_id
_entity_poly.type
_entity_poly.pdbx_seq_one_letter_code
_entity_poly.pdbx_strand_id
1 'polypeptide(L)'
;MHWDQMTATPDELHEHATRVRRAVGQLGVLESIITAADGPWLGAMDADGRGAAELKMHLAGRYRLTVVVTSAGKISLVQMNAPAAGQAGERVLSSKPSIRRGWDDTEEMPKQPDWLDYVVEWVRSASEDVDRRAVIEWRLTGADLKLAAMNDTIDSMRASLAEREQLRDELAAEVVDLRTELDALDALGARE
;
A
#
# COMPACT_ATOMS: atom_id res chain seq x y z
N MET A 1 -6.04 -2.12 -3.79
CA MET A 1 -4.65 -1.63 -3.69
C MET A 1 -4.38 -1.24 -2.25
N HIS A 2 -3.35 -1.82 -1.63
CA HIS A 2 -2.97 -1.49 -0.24
C HIS A 2 -2.24 -0.14 -0.23
N TRP A 3 -2.45 0.71 0.79
CA TRP A 3 -1.84 2.05 0.85
C TRP A 3 -0.31 1.99 0.74
N ASP A 4 0.31 0.97 1.35
CA ASP A 4 1.76 0.77 1.35
C ASP A 4 2.35 0.36 -0.01
N GLN A 5 1.51 0.11 -1.02
CA GLN A 5 1.92 -0.20 -2.39
C GLN A 5 1.93 1.04 -3.30
N MET A 6 1.45 2.18 -2.81
CA MET A 6 1.42 3.44 -3.57
C MET A 6 2.78 4.11 -3.51
N THR A 7 3.38 4.30 -4.67
CA THR A 7 4.74 4.88 -4.78
C THR A 7 4.80 6.10 -5.68
N ALA A 8 3.71 6.44 -6.38
CA ALA A 8 3.73 7.57 -7.32
C ALA A 8 3.66 8.90 -6.56
N THR A 9 4.63 9.76 -6.82
CA THR A 9 4.68 11.15 -6.36
C THR A 9 3.63 12.02 -7.09
N PRO A 10 3.29 13.23 -6.59
CA PRO A 10 2.38 14.14 -7.26
C PRO A 10 2.77 14.43 -8.72
N ASP A 11 4.06 14.61 -9.00
CA ASP A 11 4.57 14.84 -10.35
C ASP A 11 4.29 13.65 -11.28
N GLU A 12 4.56 12.42 -10.81
CA GLU A 12 4.27 11.20 -11.56
C GLU A 12 2.76 10.99 -11.76
N LEU A 13 1.94 11.37 -10.76
CA LEU A 13 0.48 11.34 -10.88
C LEU A 13 -0.03 12.35 -11.89
N HIS A 14 0.60 13.52 -12.00
CA HIS A 14 0.28 14.53 -13.01
C HIS A 14 0.53 13.97 -14.42
N GLU A 15 1.72 13.40 -14.67
CA GLU A 15 2.04 12.75 -15.94
C GLU A 15 1.07 11.60 -16.27
N HIS A 16 0.69 10.80 -15.26
CA HIS A 16 -0.25 9.71 -15.44
C HIS A 16 -1.65 10.23 -15.80
N ALA A 17 -2.12 11.28 -15.12
CA ALA A 17 -3.40 11.92 -15.39
C ALA A 17 -3.48 12.42 -16.83
N THR A 18 -2.42 13.05 -17.34
CA THR A 18 -2.34 13.53 -18.73
C THR A 18 -2.33 12.38 -19.75
N ARG A 19 -1.69 11.25 -19.43
CA ARG A 19 -1.55 10.10 -20.34
C ARG A 19 -2.84 9.28 -20.46
N VAL A 20 -3.55 9.09 -19.36
CA VAL A 20 -4.88 8.46 -19.40
C VAL A 20 -5.80 9.50 -20.02
N ARG A 21 -6.15 9.36 -21.31
CA ARG A 21 -7.07 10.26 -22.06
C ARG A 21 -8.48 10.29 -21.43
N ARG A 22 -8.59 10.88 -20.24
CA ARG A 22 -9.82 11.09 -19.48
C ARG A 22 -10.56 12.28 -20.05
N ALA A 23 -11.86 12.37 -19.79
CA ALA A 23 -12.63 13.55 -20.16
C ALA A 23 -11.99 14.79 -19.50
N VAL A 24 -11.89 15.91 -20.24
CA VAL A 24 -11.20 17.15 -19.79
C VAL A 24 -11.64 17.58 -18.38
N GLY A 25 -12.92 17.39 -18.02
CA GLY A 25 -13.45 17.71 -16.70
C GLY A 25 -12.93 16.82 -15.57
N GLN A 26 -12.63 15.54 -15.82
CA GLN A 26 -12.00 14.67 -14.82
C GLN A 26 -10.57 15.11 -14.53
N LEU A 27 -9.83 15.45 -15.58
CA LEU A 27 -8.44 15.89 -15.48
C LEU A 27 -8.34 17.12 -14.57
N GLY A 28 -9.13 18.17 -14.83
CA GLY A 28 -9.06 19.41 -14.05
C GLY A 28 -9.37 19.24 -12.56
N VAL A 29 -10.31 18.35 -12.20
CA VAL A 29 -10.61 18.05 -10.79
C VAL A 29 -9.43 17.34 -10.12
N LEU A 30 -8.86 16.33 -10.77
CA LEU A 30 -7.74 15.56 -10.21
C LEU A 30 -6.47 16.41 -10.13
N GLU A 31 -6.17 17.20 -11.16
CA GLU A 31 -5.02 18.11 -11.18
C GLU A 31 -5.11 19.13 -10.05
N SER A 32 -6.27 19.73 -9.80
CA SER A 32 -6.44 20.69 -8.70
C SER A 32 -6.08 20.09 -7.33
N ILE A 33 -6.44 18.82 -7.12
CA ILE A 33 -6.13 18.09 -5.87
C ILE A 33 -4.65 17.72 -5.81
N ILE A 34 -4.08 17.22 -6.91
CA ILE A 34 -2.67 16.83 -6.98
C ILE A 34 -1.76 18.06 -6.79
N THR A 35 -2.11 19.20 -7.39
CA THR A 35 -1.36 20.46 -7.24
C THR A 35 -1.39 20.99 -5.80
N ALA A 36 -2.45 20.70 -5.04
CA ALA A 36 -2.53 21.09 -3.62
C ALA A 36 -1.67 20.22 -2.70
N ALA A 37 -1.23 19.05 -3.19
CA ALA A 37 -0.53 18.04 -2.42
C ALA A 37 0.97 18.32 -2.31
N ASP A 38 1.33 19.40 -1.61
CA ASP A 38 2.73 19.73 -1.33
C ASP A 38 3.36 18.73 -0.34
N GLY A 39 4.66 18.48 -0.49
CA GLY A 39 5.39 17.51 0.32
C GLY A 39 5.28 16.06 -0.17
N PRO A 40 5.59 15.08 0.70
CA PRO A 40 5.84 13.70 0.28
C PRO A 40 4.57 12.86 0.21
N TRP A 41 3.56 13.40 -0.47
CA TRP A 41 2.41 12.61 -0.86
C TRP A 41 2.83 11.48 -1.78
N LEU A 42 2.21 10.31 -1.57
CA LEU A 42 2.30 9.19 -2.47
C LEU A 42 0.89 8.76 -2.83
N GLY A 43 0.69 8.32 -4.06
CA GLY A 43 -0.62 7.92 -4.49
C GLY A 43 -0.61 6.93 -5.63
N ALA A 44 -1.81 6.69 -6.10
CA ALA A 44 -2.10 5.89 -7.27
C ALA A 44 -3.39 6.40 -7.90
N MET A 45 -3.47 6.26 -9.21
CA MET A 45 -4.65 6.59 -9.98
C MET A 45 -5.14 5.34 -10.71
N ASP A 46 -6.44 5.09 -10.63
CA ASP A 46 -7.09 3.99 -11.34
C ASP A 46 -8.31 4.52 -12.11
N ALA A 47 -8.75 3.78 -13.12
CA ALA A 47 -10.01 4.03 -13.81
C ALA A 47 -10.91 2.80 -13.62
N ASP A 48 -12.12 3.00 -13.14
CA ASP A 48 -13.08 1.91 -13.11
C ASP A 48 -13.50 1.54 -14.56
N GLY A 49 -13.97 0.31 -14.76
CA GLY A 49 -14.46 -0.16 -16.06
C GLY A 49 -15.70 0.59 -16.58
N ARG A 50 -16.20 1.58 -15.84
CA ARG A 50 -17.35 2.45 -16.20
C ARG A 50 -16.90 3.88 -16.53
N GLY A 51 -15.59 4.15 -16.53
CA GLY A 51 -15.00 5.44 -16.89
C GLY A 51 -14.91 6.46 -15.76
N ALA A 52 -15.20 6.08 -14.51
CA ALA A 52 -14.88 6.91 -13.35
C ALA A 52 -13.39 6.81 -13.01
N ALA A 53 -12.84 7.94 -12.61
CA ALA A 53 -11.48 8.10 -12.18
C ALA A 53 -11.40 7.96 -10.66
N GLU A 54 -10.52 7.10 -10.15
CA GLU A 54 -10.20 7.03 -8.72
C GLU A 54 -8.78 7.54 -8.50
N LEU A 55 -8.62 8.46 -7.55
CA LEU A 55 -7.35 8.95 -7.03
C LEU A 55 -7.24 8.55 -5.57
N LYS A 56 -6.15 7.86 -5.22
CA LYS A 56 -5.81 7.53 -3.85
C LYS A 56 -4.48 8.17 -3.51
N MET A 57 -4.40 8.85 -2.38
CA MET A 57 -3.18 9.48 -1.90
C MET A 57 -3.02 9.28 -0.40
N HIS A 58 -1.78 9.23 0.08
CA HIS A 58 -1.47 9.26 1.49
C HIS A 58 -0.24 10.12 1.77
N LEU A 59 -0.19 10.66 2.98
CA LEU A 59 0.92 11.50 3.43
C LEU A 59 1.51 10.88 4.71
N ALA A 60 2.67 10.25 4.55
CA ALA A 60 3.44 9.63 5.65
C ALA A 60 2.58 8.77 6.63
N GLY A 61 1.55 8.08 6.13
CA GLY A 61 0.61 7.30 6.94
C GLY A 61 -0.33 8.11 7.85
N ARG A 62 -0.16 9.43 7.97
CA ARG A 62 -0.95 10.33 8.82
C ARG A 62 -2.24 10.80 8.18
N TYR A 63 -2.24 10.95 6.85
CA TYR A 63 -3.41 11.34 6.09
C TYR A 63 -3.61 10.40 4.93
N ARG A 64 -4.88 10.15 4.60
CA ARG A 64 -5.31 9.34 3.46
C ARG A 64 -6.46 10.04 2.76
N LEU A 65 -6.43 10.03 1.44
CA LEU A 65 -7.42 10.61 0.56
C LEU A 65 -7.83 9.58 -0.47
N THR A 66 -9.13 9.37 -0.64
CA THR A 66 -9.71 8.70 -1.82
C THR A 66 -10.69 9.64 -2.48
N VAL A 67 -10.55 9.90 -3.77
CA VAL A 67 -11.45 10.74 -4.55
C VAL A 67 -11.89 9.97 -5.78
N VAL A 68 -13.20 9.94 -6.02
CA VAL A 68 -13.79 9.35 -7.23
C VAL A 68 -14.46 10.44 -8.04
N VAL A 69 -14.05 10.57 -9.30
CA VAL A 69 -14.56 11.55 -10.26
C VAL A 69 -15.22 10.82 -11.43
N THR A 70 -16.51 11.04 -11.61
CA THR A 70 -17.29 10.47 -12.73
C THR A 70 -16.74 10.92 -14.09
N SER A 71 -17.05 10.19 -15.16
CA SER A 71 -16.69 10.55 -16.54
C SER A 71 -17.15 11.96 -16.97
N ALA A 72 -18.18 12.50 -16.32
CA ALA A 72 -18.67 13.86 -16.53
C ALA A 72 -17.87 14.94 -15.77
N GLY A 73 -16.78 14.59 -15.07
CA GLY A 73 -15.98 15.53 -14.29
C GLY A 73 -16.61 15.93 -12.95
N LYS A 74 -17.59 15.18 -12.43
CA LYS A 74 -18.20 15.42 -11.12
C LYS A 74 -17.64 14.49 -10.07
N ILE A 75 -17.29 15.03 -8.90
CA ILE A 75 -16.92 14.23 -7.72
C ILE A 75 -18.15 13.43 -7.25
N SER A 76 -18.01 12.10 -7.17
CA SER A 76 -19.06 11.20 -6.65
C SER A 76 -18.79 10.74 -5.21
N LEU A 77 -17.52 10.67 -4.84
CA LEU A 77 -17.06 10.24 -3.53
C LEU A 77 -15.75 10.94 -3.17
N VAL A 78 -15.65 11.38 -1.92
CA VAL A 78 -14.38 11.71 -1.28
C VAL A 78 -14.36 11.04 0.09
N GLN A 79 -13.25 10.40 0.43
CA GLN A 79 -12.97 9.91 1.76
C GLN A 79 -11.64 10.50 2.22
N MET A 80 -11.70 11.37 3.21
CA MET A 80 -10.55 11.96 3.90
C MET A 80 -10.41 11.26 5.24
N ASN A 81 -9.20 10.85 5.60
CA ASN A 81 -8.96 10.15 6.85
C ASN A 81 -7.63 10.58 7.45
N ALA A 82 -7.66 10.98 8.73
CA ALA A 82 -6.49 11.11 9.58
C ALA A 82 -6.45 9.94 10.60
N PRO A 83 -5.73 8.83 10.31
CA PRO A 83 -5.85 7.60 11.11
C PRO A 83 -5.50 7.78 12.60
N ALA A 84 -4.62 8.73 12.93
CA ALA A 84 -4.25 9.03 14.32
C ALA A 84 -5.45 9.50 15.18
N ALA A 85 -6.47 10.11 14.55
CA ALA A 85 -7.69 10.55 15.21
C ALA A 85 -8.78 9.46 15.26
N GLY A 86 -8.49 8.24 14.78
CA GLY A 86 -9.46 7.15 14.73
C GLY A 86 -10.69 7.49 13.89
N GLN A 87 -11.89 7.12 14.36
CA GLN A 87 -13.15 7.39 13.64
C GLN A 87 -13.44 8.88 13.50
N ALA A 88 -12.98 9.72 14.43
CA ALA A 88 -13.19 11.17 14.35
C ALA A 88 -12.38 11.82 13.22
N GLY A 89 -11.32 11.16 12.76
CA GLY A 89 -10.51 11.62 11.62
C GLY A 89 -11.09 11.29 10.25
N GLU A 90 -12.16 10.49 10.18
CA GLU A 90 -12.78 10.07 8.91
C GLU A 90 -13.93 11.01 8.51
N ARG A 91 -13.80 11.65 7.33
CA ARG A 91 -14.87 12.41 6.69
C ARG A 91 -15.16 11.90 5.28
N VAL A 92 -16.44 11.69 4.98
CA VAL A 92 -16.89 11.13 3.70
C VAL A 92 -17.90 12.05 3.03
N LEU A 93 -17.53 12.62 1.88
CA LEU A 93 -18.42 13.34 0.97
C LEU A 93 -18.95 12.35 -0.06
N SER A 94 -20.28 12.26 -0.21
CA SER A 94 -20.85 11.43 -1.27
C SER A 94 -22.20 11.91 -1.75
N SER A 95 -22.45 11.69 -3.04
CA SER A 95 -23.77 11.90 -3.64
C SER A 95 -24.81 10.94 -3.05
N LYS A 96 -24.38 9.80 -2.49
CA LYS A 96 -25.22 8.84 -1.78
C LYS A 96 -25.27 9.19 -0.28
N PRO A 97 -26.44 9.60 0.26
CA PRO A 97 -26.54 10.01 1.66
C PRO A 97 -26.16 8.92 2.67
N SER A 98 -26.44 7.65 2.34
CA SER A 98 -26.22 6.51 3.24
C SER A 98 -24.76 6.22 3.57
N ILE A 99 -23.80 6.80 2.85
CA ILE A 99 -22.37 6.58 3.08
C ILE A 99 -21.65 7.84 3.57
N ARG A 100 -22.36 8.96 3.74
CA ARG A 100 -21.79 10.17 4.34
C ARG A 100 -21.44 9.90 5.79
N ARG A 101 -20.31 10.44 6.25
CA ARG A 101 -19.79 10.19 7.61
C ARG A 101 -18.88 11.32 8.05
N GLY A 102 -18.81 11.51 9.36
CA GLY A 102 -17.94 12.50 9.99
C GLY A 102 -18.43 13.89 9.64
N TRP A 103 -19.70 14.18 9.89
CA TRP A 103 -20.32 15.50 9.80
C TRP A 103 -21.33 15.58 10.93
N ASP A 104 -21.36 16.69 11.64
CA ASP A 104 -22.22 16.91 12.80
C ASP A 104 -22.59 18.40 12.91
N ASP A 105 -23.26 18.78 13.99
CA ASP A 105 -23.71 20.17 14.20
C ASP A 105 -22.55 21.16 14.40
N THR A 106 -21.32 20.68 14.62
CA THR A 106 -20.12 21.52 14.77
C THR A 106 -19.40 21.74 13.44
N GLU A 107 -19.54 20.82 12.49
CA GLU A 107 -18.96 20.94 11.15
C GLU A 107 -19.92 20.36 10.11
N GLU A 108 -20.63 21.27 9.44
CA GLU A 108 -21.57 20.92 8.38
C GLU A 108 -20.83 20.40 7.14
N MET A 109 -21.43 19.40 6.50
CA MET A 109 -20.92 18.88 5.23
C MET A 109 -21.03 19.95 4.13
N PRO A 110 -19.94 20.25 3.38
CA PRO A 110 -20.01 21.15 2.24
C PRO A 110 -21.00 20.63 1.18
N LYS A 111 -21.58 21.54 0.41
CA LYS A 111 -22.51 21.21 -0.68
C LYS A 111 -21.77 21.21 -2.01
N GLN A 112 -22.32 20.54 -3.03
CA GLN A 112 -21.79 20.74 -4.38
C GLN A 112 -22.22 22.13 -4.89
N PRO A 113 -21.33 22.87 -5.59
CA PRO A 113 -20.05 22.44 -6.15
C PRO A 113 -18.81 22.53 -5.23
N ASP A 114 -18.94 23.08 -4.02
CA ASP A 114 -17.85 23.45 -3.09
C ASP A 114 -16.98 22.28 -2.57
N TRP A 115 -17.30 21.03 -2.96
CA TRP A 115 -16.53 19.85 -2.55
C TRP A 115 -15.08 19.91 -3.03
N LEU A 116 -14.83 20.41 -4.24
CA LEU A 116 -13.46 20.47 -4.76
C LEU A 116 -12.61 21.41 -3.90
N ASP A 117 -13.11 22.60 -3.64
CA ASP A 117 -12.42 23.61 -2.84
C ASP A 117 -12.16 23.12 -1.42
N TYR A 118 -13.15 22.46 -0.81
CA TYR A 118 -13.01 21.84 0.51
C TYR A 118 -11.89 20.79 0.53
N VAL A 119 -11.84 19.90 -0.48
CA VAL A 119 -10.81 18.85 -0.55
C VAL A 119 -9.43 19.42 -0.79
N VAL A 120 -9.32 20.41 -1.69
CA VAL A 120 -8.07 21.12 -1.97
C VAL A 120 -7.53 21.77 -0.71
N GLU A 121 -8.39 22.44 0.06
CA GLU A 121 -7.98 23.06 1.32
C GLU A 121 -7.57 22.03 2.38
N TRP A 122 -8.31 20.92 2.47
CA TRP A 122 -7.95 19.82 3.38
C TRP A 122 -6.57 19.22 3.04
N VAL A 123 -6.28 19.01 1.75
CA VAL A 123 -4.98 18.50 1.29
C VAL A 123 -3.87 19.50 1.59
N ARG A 124 -4.10 20.80 1.39
CA ARG A 124 -3.13 21.85 1.73
C ARG A 124 -2.84 21.87 3.23
N SER A 125 -3.88 21.88 4.06
CA SER A 125 -3.74 21.87 5.52
C SER A 125 -3.02 20.60 6.01
N ALA A 126 -3.33 19.43 5.46
CA ALA A 126 -2.62 18.19 5.77
C ALA A 126 -1.12 18.26 5.38
N SER A 127 -0.81 18.95 4.28
CA SER A 127 0.57 19.15 3.82
C SER A 127 1.38 20.04 4.77
N GLU A 128 0.73 21.04 5.37
CA GLU A 128 1.32 21.93 6.37
C GLU A 128 1.52 21.24 7.74
N ASP A 129 0.67 20.27 8.10
CA ASP A 129 0.79 19.51 9.36
C ASP A 129 1.99 18.54 9.36
N VAL A 130 2.39 18.04 8.19
CA VAL A 130 3.43 17.01 8.10
C VAL A 130 4.80 17.62 7.78
N ASP A 131 5.62 17.75 8.81
CA ASP A 131 7.00 18.19 8.67
C ASP A 131 7.95 17.08 8.15
N ARG A 132 9.16 17.48 7.76
CA ARG A 132 10.21 16.55 7.28
C ARG A 132 10.54 15.46 8.30
N ARG A 133 10.41 15.74 9.59
CA ARG A 133 10.72 14.79 10.66
C ARG A 133 9.70 13.65 10.68
N ALA A 134 8.41 13.95 10.65
CA ALA A 134 7.32 12.97 10.59
C ALA A 134 7.48 12.01 9.39
N VAL A 135 7.97 12.53 8.28
CA VAL A 135 8.25 11.76 7.05
C VAL A 135 9.40 10.78 7.26
N ILE A 136 10.48 11.23 7.90
CA ILE A 136 11.63 10.37 8.21
C ILE A 136 11.22 9.29 9.22
N GLU A 137 10.48 9.64 10.27
CA GLU A 137 9.98 8.69 11.26
C GLU A 137 9.11 7.60 10.62
N TRP A 138 8.22 7.99 9.70
CA TRP A 138 7.40 7.03 8.95
C TRP A 138 8.26 6.10 8.08
N ARG A 139 9.25 6.64 7.35
CA ARG A 139 10.16 5.84 6.51
C ARG A 139 11.01 4.88 7.34
N LEU A 140 11.50 5.32 8.50
CA LEU A 140 12.27 4.47 9.41
C LEU A 140 11.41 3.32 9.93
N THR A 141 10.18 3.62 10.37
CA THR A 141 9.23 2.58 10.83
C THR A 141 8.97 1.54 9.74
N GLY A 142 8.76 1.99 8.49
CA GLY A 142 8.59 1.08 7.36
C GLY A 142 9.84 0.23 7.06
N ALA A 143 11.03 0.84 7.16
CA ALA A 143 12.30 0.13 6.97
C ALA A 143 12.54 -0.92 8.06
N ASP A 144 12.24 -0.60 9.33
CA ASP A 144 12.37 -1.53 10.46
C ASP A 144 11.44 -2.74 10.31
N LEU A 145 10.19 -2.52 9.91
CA LEU A 145 9.24 -3.61 9.61
C LEU A 145 9.73 -4.51 8.48
N LYS A 146 10.26 -3.91 7.40
CA LYS A 146 10.81 -4.69 6.29
C LYS A 146 12.04 -5.50 6.72
N LEU A 147 12.92 -4.91 7.52
CA LEU A 147 14.09 -5.59 8.05
C LEU A 147 13.70 -6.76 8.96
N ALA A 148 12.70 -6.58 9.82
CA ALA A 148 12.17 -7.65 10.66
C ALA A 148 11.63 -8.82 9.82
N ALA A 149 10.81 -8.54 8.80
CA ALA A 149 10.29 -9.59 7.91
C ALA A 149 11.40 -10.32 7.14
N MET A 150 12.48 -9.63 6.76
CA MET A 150 13.65 -10.25 6.13
C MET A 150 14.39 -11.17 7.12
N ASN A 151 14.53 -10.76 8.39
CA ASN A 151 15.13 -11.60 9.41
C ASN A 151 14.31 -12.87 9.66
N ASP A 152 12.99 -12.76 9.79
CA ASP A 152 12.10 -13.92 9.95
C ASP A 152 12.23 -14.91 8.78
N THR A 153 12.34 -14.38 7.56
CA THR A 153 12.56 -15.20 6.35
C THR A 153 13.91 -15.91 6.40
N ILE A 154 14.97 -15.22 6.81
CA ILE A 154 16.31 -15.81 6.94
C ILE A 154 16.32 -16.92 7.99
N ASP A 155 15.68 -16.71 9.13
CA ASP A 155 15.64 -17.69 10.21
C ASP A 155 14.83 -18.93 9.81
N SER A 156 13.72 -18.75 9.07
CA SER A 156 12.98 -19.85 8.45
C SER A 156 13.85 -20.64 7.47
N MET A 157 14.59 -19.96 6.58
CA MET A 157 15.51 -20.63 5.65
C MET A 157 16.62 -21.40 6.36
N ARG A 158 17.17 -20.86 7.46
CA ARG A 158 18.18 -21.54 8.28
C ARG A 158 17.62 -22.80 8.93
N ALA A 159 16.41 -22.75 9.47
CA ALA A 159 15.75 -23.93 10.04
C ALA A 159 15.56 -25.02 8.98
N SER A 160 15.02 -24.66 7.80
CA SER A 160 14.87 -25.60 6.68
C SER A 160 16.20 -26.16 6.17
N LEU A 161 17.28 -25.37 6.21
CA LEU A 161 18.61 -25.86 5.84
C LEU A 161 19.09 -26.91 6.84
N ALA A 162 18.98 -26.65 8.15
CA ALA A 162 19.38 -27.59 9.19
C ALA A 162 18.61 -28.93 9.08
N GLU A 163 17.30 -28.88 8.81
CA GLU A 163 16.49 -30.08 8.57
C GLU A 163 17.00 -30.89 7.36
N ARG A 164 17.35 -30.21 6.26
CA ARG A 164 17.91 -30.87 5.07
C ARG A 164 19.30 -31.45 5.31
N GLU A 165 20.13 -30.77 6.09
CA GLU A 165 21.45 -31.27 6.47
C GLU A 165 21.32 -32.51 7.35
N GLN A 166 20.38 -32.54 8.29
CA GLN A 166 20.08 -33.74 9.08
C GLN A 166 19.64 -34.91 8.19
N LEU A 167 18.69 -34.71 7.28
CA LEU A 167 18.23 -35.75 6.35
C LEU A 167 19.36 -36.26 5.44
N ARG A 168 20.25 -35.36 5.00
CA ARG A 168 21.44 -35.74 4.23
C ARG A 168 22.36 -36.63 5.05
N ASP A 169 22.60 -36.29 6.32
CA ASP A 169 23.50 -37.03 7.18
C ASP A 169 22.93 -38.41 7.55
N GLU A 170 21.61 -38.49 7.78
CA GLU A 170 20.88 -39.76 7.95
C GLU A 170 21.02 -40.66 6.70
N LEU A 171 20.79 -40.10 5.51
CA LEU A 171 20.95 -40.84 4.25
C LEU A 171 22.41 -41.27 4.00
N ALA A 172 23.38 -40.42 4.36
CA ALA A 172 24.79 -40.75 4.22
C ALA A 172 25.17 -41.94 5.12
N ALA A 173 24.66 -41.99 6.35
CA ALA A 173 24.84 -43.14 7.24
C ALA A 173 24.21 -44.41 6.66
N GLU A 174 22.97 -44.34 6.18
CA GLU A 174 22.29 -45.47 5.53
C GLU A 174 23.08 -46.01 4.33
N VAL A 175 23.62 -45.13 3.48
CA VAL A 175 24.46 -45.52 2.34
C VAL A 175 25.74 -46.24 2.79
N VAL A 176 26.35 -45.81 3.89
CA VAL A 176 27.54 -46.48 4.45
C VAL A 176 27.19 -47.88 4.96
N ASP A 177 26.07 -48.01 5.67
CA ASP A 177 25.60 -49.29 6.19
C ASP A 177 25.29 -50.27 5.05
N LEU A 178 24.53 -49.83 4.03
CA LEU A 178 24.19 -50.65 2.86
C LEU A 178 25.43 -51.09 2.07
N ARG A 179 26.44 -50.21 1.92
CA ARG A 179 27.71 -50.58 1.28
C ARG A 179 28.46 -51.63 2.08
N THR A 180 28.49 -51.47 3.41
CA THR A 180 29.15 -52.43 4.30
C THR A 180 28.46 -53.79 4.28
N GLU A 181 27.12 -53.81 4.24
CA GLU A 181 26.34 -55.04 4.10
C GLU A 181 26.63 -55.74 2.76
N LEU A 182 26.68 -54.98 1.67
CA LEU A 182 27.01 -55.51 0.34
C LEU A 182 28.41 -56.14 0.30
N ASP A 183 29.42 -55.45 0.83
CA ASP A 183 30.79 -55.96 0.91
C ASP A 183 30.88 -57.27 1.71
N ALA A 184 30.08 -57.39 2.79
CA ALA A 184 30.02 -58.59 3.60
C ALA A 184 29.40 -59.78 2.85
N LEU A 185 28.34 -59.54 2.07
CA LEU A 185 27.69 -60.56 1.23
C LEU A 185 28.63 -61.04 0.12
N ASP A 186 29.34 -60.13 -0.55
CA ASP A 186 30.32 -60.47 -1.59
C ASP A 186 31.46 -61.34 -1.02
N ALA A 187 31.93 -61.02 0.19
CA ALA A 187 32.97 -61.80 0.86
C ALA A 187 32.52 -63.21 1.29
N LEU A 188 31.23 -63.40 1.57
CA LEU A 188 30.64 -64.71 1.86
C LEU A 188 30.49 -65.55 0.59
N GLY A 189 29.98 -64.96 -0.49
CA GLY A 189 29.84 -65.63 -1.78
C GLY A 189 31.18 -66.05 -2.41
N ALA A 190 32.26 -65.31 -2.15
CA ALA A 190 33.60 -65.66 -2.62
C ALA A 190 34.27 -66.84 -1.87
N ARG A 191 33.66 -67.35 -0.78
CA ARG A 191 34.17 -68.47 0.04
C ARG A 191 33.53 -69.82 -0.29
N GLU A 192 32.47 -69.83 -1.10
CA GLU A 192 31.83 -71.04 -1.64
C GLU A 192 32.44 -71.44 -2.98
#